data_AF-A3LZT8-F1
#
_entry.id   AF-A3LZT8-F1
#
_cell.length_a   1.000
_cell.length_b   1.000
_cell.length_c   1.000
_cell.angle_alpha   90.00
_cell.angle_beta   90.00
_cell.angle_gamma   90.00
#
_symmetry.space_group_name_H-M   'P 1'
#
loop_
_entity.id
_entity.type
_entity.pdbx_description
1 polymer ?
#
loop_
_entity_poly.entity_id
_entity_poly.type
_entity_poly.pdbx_seq_one_letter_code
_entity_poly.pdbx_strand_id
1 'polypeptide(L)'
;MTQITPIKGFTNTPVTQSICVIITLLALSLSILQLKHIVRLAIDPYIVEYSQYWRIFTFQASVINESDYLLVVFLWFHFKNIERFYGSRRYLSVITIFAVYNAVVCFIVMCIGQLVSYYAVYVLKTLLLHRSSNIVYQSLLFNEVIPGPQGIISSLYICYGTYVPVSYHFKILLSNPMNSDQDQEQQSTSSSSKELNLTNHFPIHIIYTLLLLNNGTRSLIPCLVGLLLGKLHVYELLPGSKNWMINIYVFRFFVDPTKFVTTTISSIGLRLRSGYQSLNSSRDQGQPIQQAEFLPAEVEGEDVEEIVEDGRQQATQIRAETPVRPLGSQFLDTFRN
;
A
#
# COMPACT_ATOMS: atom_id res chain seq x y z
N MET A 1 6.07 18.03 -11.64
CA MET A 1 4.70 18.54 -11.86
C MET A 1 3.85 17.39 -12.36
N THR A 2 2.85 16.98 -11.58
CA THR A 2 1.96 15.86 -11.91
C THR A 2 1.06 16.25 -13.08
N GLN A 3 1.38 15.67 -14.25
CA GLN A 3 0.65 15.85 -15.49
C GLN A 3 -0.80 15.38 -15.33
N ILE A 4 -1.74 16.31 -15.55
CA ILE A 4 -3.19 16.09 -15.55
C ILE A 4 -3.53 15.32 -16.84
N THR A 5 -3.39 13.99 -16.80
CA THR A 5 -3.96 13.09 -17.81
C THR A 5 -5.05 12.27 -17.13
N PRO A 6 -6.10 11.88 -17.87
CA PRO A 6 -7.32 11.31 -17.31
C PRO A 6 -6.98 10.07 -16.49
N ILE A 7 -7.79 9.80 -15.46
CA ILE A 7 -7.69 8.72 -14.47
C ILE A 7 -6.84 7.54 -14.99
N LYS A 8 -5.51 7.66 -14.90
CA LYS A 8 -4.60 6.56 -15.20
C LYS A 8 -4.80 5.60 -14.05
N GLY A 9 -5.38 4.43 -14.34
CA GLY A 9 -5.75 3.40 -13.36
C GLY A 9 -4.57 2.98 -12.49
N PHE A 10 -3.96 1.85 -12.82
CA PHE A 10 -2.76 1.33 -12.15
C PHE A 10 -1.45 1.56 -12.95
N THR A 11 -1.48 2.45 -13.95
CA THR A 11 -0.31 2.76 -14.76
C THR A 11 0.86 3.26 -13.88
N ASN A 12 2.02 2.63 -14.04
CA ASN A 12 3.25 2.88 -13.26
C ASN A 12 3.10 2.63 -11.75
N THR A 13 2.15 1.79 -11.32
CA THR A 13 1.96 1.40 -9.90
C THR A 13 1.70 -0.10 -9.75
N PRO A 14 2.65 -0.96 -10.15
CA PRO A 14 2.48 -2.41 -10.13
C PRO A 14 2.27 -2.97 -8.72
N VAL A 15 2.90 -2.40 -7.69
CA VAL A 15 2.83 -2.95 -6.32
C VAL A 15 1.44 -2.72 -5.72
N THR A 16 0.89 -1.52 -5.88
CA THR A 16 -0.48 -1.23 -5.42
C THR A 16 -1.50 -2.09 -6.15
N GLN A 17 -1.31 -2.33 -7.45
CA GLN A 17 -2.16 -3.25 -8.22
C GLN A 17 -2.12 -4.67 -7.65
N SER A 18 -0.93 -5.23 -7.47
CA SER A 18 -0.75 -6.57 -6.90
C SER A 18 -1.34 -6.67 -5.50
N ILE A 19 -1.16 -5.66 -4.63
CA ILE A 19 -1.74 -5.64 -3.29
C ILE A 19 -3.26 -5.67 -3.34
N CYS A 20 -3.88 -4.83 -4.17
CA CYS A 20 -5.33 -4.84 -4.34
C CYS A 20 -5.82 -6.22 -4.77
N VAL A 21 -5.21 -6.82 -5.79
CA VAL A 21 -5.55 -8.17 -6.28
C VAL A 21 -5.33 -9.23 -5.20
N ILE A 22 -4.24 -9.17 -4.45
CA ILE A 22 -3.97 -10.14 -3.38
C ILE A 22 -5.01 -10.01 -2.26
N ILE A 23 -5.34 -8.80 -1.83
CA ILE A 23 -6.36 -8.57 -0.80
C ILE A 23 -7.74 -9.06 -1.27
N THR A 24 -8.11 -8.80 -2.53
CA THR A 24 -9.39 -9.27 -3.10
C THR A 24 -9.44 -10.81 -3.15
N LEU A 25 -8.39 -11.44 -3.66
CA LEU A 25 -8.29 -12.90 -3.76
C LEU A 25 -8.27 -13.55 -2.37
N LEU A 26 -7.56 -12.96 -1.42
CA LEU A 26 -7.47 -13.49 -0.07
C LEU A 26 -8.81 -13.37 0.67
N ALA A 27 -9.48 -12.22 0.59
CA ALA A 27 -10.82 -12.03 1.19
C ALA A 27 -11.84 -13.02 0.59
N LEU A 28 -11.85 -13.16 -0.73
CA LEU A 28 -12.72 -14.08 -1.44
C LEU A 28 -12.42 -15.55 -1.09
N SER A 29 -11.14 -15.93 -1.05
CA SER A 29 -10.70 -17.28 -0.65
C SER A 29 -11.15 -17.62 0.77
N LEU A 30 -10.99 -16.71 1.73
CA LEU A 30 -11.44 -16.91 3.11
C LEU A 30 -12.96 -17.06 3.22
N SER A 31 -13.70 -16.30 2.41
CA SER A 31 -15.16 -16.37 2.39
C SER A 31 -15.66 -17.69 1.81
N ILE A 32 -15.09 -18.14 0.67
CA ILE A 32 -15.46 -19.41 0.03
C ILE A 32 -15.09 -20.61 0.91
N LEU A 33 -13.88 -20.62 1.47
CA LEU A 33 -13.37 -21.72 2.29
C LEU A 33 -13.90 -21.71 3.73
N GLN A 34 -14.68 -20.69 4.13
CA GLN A 34 -15.20 -20.49 5.49
C GLN A 34 -14.09 -20.46 6.57
N LEU A 35 -12.91 -19.95 6.21
CA LEU A 35 -11.71 -19.92 7.08
C LEU A 35 -11.59 -18.63 7.92
N LYS A 36 -12.68 -17.89 8.12
CA LYS A 36 -12.70 -16.62 8.86
C LYS A 36 -12.08 -16.73 10.27
N HIS A 37 -12.22 -17.90 10.90
CA HIS A 37 -11.69 -18.18 12.23
C HIS A 37 -10.15 -18.23 12.29
N ILE A 38 -9.44 -18.39 11.18
CA ILE A 38 -7.95 -18.45 11.12
C ILE A 38 -7.32 -17.08 11.33
N VAL A 39 -7.99 -16.02 10.87
CA VAL A 39 -7.46 -14.65 10.88
C VAL A 39 -7.86 -13.88 12.14
N ARG A 40 -8.88 -14.36 12.86
CA ARG A 40 -9.28 -13.76 14.14
C ARG A 40 -8.15 -13.86 15.17
N LEU A 41 -7.75 -12.72 15.72
CA LEU A 41 -6.76 -12.62 16.78
C LEU A 41 -7.45 -12.18 18.07
N ALA A 42 -7.42 -13.09 19.05
CA ALA A 42 -7.79 -12.80 20.43
C ALA A 42 -6.69 -13.34 21.35
N ILE A 43 -6.38 -12.64 22.44
CA ILE A 43 -5.37 -13.09 23.39
C ILE A 43 -5.86 -14.33 24.13
N ASP A 44 -7.09 -14.28 24.63
CA ASP A 44 -7.77 -15.38 25.31
C ASP A 44 -8.94 -15.86 24.42
N PRO A 45 -9.00 -17.13 23.96
CA PRO A 45 -8.18 -18.30 24.36
C PRO A 45 -6.92 -18.55 23.50
N TYR A 46 -6.76 -17.94 22.32
CA TYR A 46 -5.81 -18.46 21.32
C TYR A 46 -4.33 -18.36 21.70
N ILE A 47 -3.93 -17.31 22.41
CA ILE A 47 -2.52 -17.08 22.75
C ILE A 47 -2.22 -17.70 24.10
N VAL A 48 -3.06 -17.44 25.11
CA VAL A 48 -2.84 -17.91 26.49
C VAL A 48 -3.10 -19.41 26.64
N GLU A 49 -4.19 -19.93 26.09
CA GLU A 49 -4.55 -21.35 26.23
C GLU A 49 -3.89 -22.21 25.15
N TYR A 50 -3.96 -21.78 23.88
CA TYR A 50 -3.52 -22.61 22.74
C TYR A 50 -2.12 -22.30 22.20
N SER A 51 -1.43 -21.26 22.69
CA SER A 51 -0.08 -20.88 22.23
C SER A 51 0.05 -20.72 20.69
N GLN A 52 -1.00 -20.25 20.03
CA GLN A 52 -1.05 -20.12 18.56
C GLN A 52 -0.45 -18.79 18.06
N TYR A 53 0.87 -18.63 18.15
CA TYR A 53 1.57 -17.39 17.82
C TYR A 53 1.53 -16.99 16.34
N TRP A 54 1.30 -17.95 15.42
CA TRP A 54 1.20 -17.67 13.98
C TRP A 54 0.07 -16.67 13.65
N ARG A 55 -0.96 -16.58 14.51
CA ARG A 55 -2.07 -15.63 14.38
C ARG A 55 -1.62 -14.18 14.42
N ILE A 56 -0.49 -13.88 15.06
CA ILE A 56 0.09 -12.54 15.12
C ILE A 56 0.52 -12.06 13.71
N PHE A 57 0.88 -12.96 12.81
CA PHE A 57 1.21 -12.57 11.43
C PHE A 57 0.01 -12.65 10.49
N THR A 58 -0.91 -13.59 10.72
CA THR A 58 -2.04 -13.80 9.80
C THR A 58 -3.15 -12.78 9.99
N PHE A 59 -3.32 -12.16 11.16
CA PHE A 59 -4.45 -11.26 11.42
C PHE A 59 -4.54 -10.05 10.48
N GLN A 60 -3.40 -9.57 9.98
CA GLN A 60 -3.33 -8.42 9.08
C GLN A 60 -3.49 -8.78 7.60
N ALA A 61 -3.49 -10.08 7.27
CA ALA A 61 -3.52 -10.54 5.89
C ALA A 61 -4.90 -10.32 5.24
N SER A 62 -5.99 -10.57 5.97
CA SER A 62 -7.35 -10.53 5.42
C SER A 62 -8.31 -9.72 6.26
N VAL A 63 -9.30 -9.14 5.59
CA VAL A 63 -10.42 -8.45 6.20
C VAL A 63 -11.62 -9.39 6.24
N ILE A 64 -12.34 -9.44 7.37
CA ILE A 64 -13.52 -10.31 7.52
C ILE A 64 -14.81 -9.65 7.03
N ASN A 65 -14.96 -8.34 7.21
CA ASN A 65 -16.18 -7.62 6.85
C ASN A 65 -16.09 -7.02 5.45
N GLU A 66 -17.17 -7.13 4.69
CA GLU A 66 -17.25 -6.58 3.33
C GLU A 66 -17.10 -5.06 3.29
N SER A 67 -17.69 -4.36 4.27
CA SER A 67 -17.59 -2.90 4.39
C SER A 67 -16.14 -2.45 4.63
N ASP A 68 -15.41 -3.12 5.51
CA ASP A 68 -14.00 -2.81 5.77
C ASP A 68 -13.14 -3.09 4.54
N TYR A 69 -13.43 -4.18 3.83
CA TYR A 69 -12.70 -4.56 2.63
C TYR A 69 -12.81 -3.45 1.56
N LEU A 70 -14.02 -2.96 1.31
CA LEU A 70 -14.25 -1.86 0.37
C LEU A 70 -13.49 -0.59 0.77
N LEU A 71 -13.49 -0.23 2.06
CA LEU A 71 -12.75 0.92 2.55
C LEU A 71 -11.24 0.73 2.36
N VAL A 72 -10.70 -0.42 2.76
CA VAL A 72 -9.28 -0.76 2.62
C VAL A 72 -8.83 -0.67 1.16
N VAL A 73 -9.59 -1.22 0.22
CA VAL A 73 -9.28 -1.17 -1.22
C VAL A 73 -9.30 0.27 -1.74
N PHE A 74 -10.26 1.09 -1.32
CA PHE A 74 -10.28 2.51 -1.70
C PHE A 74 -9.08 3.29 -1.14
N LEU A 75 -8.68 3.04 0.10
CA LEU A 75 -7.48 3.67 0.68
C LEU A 75 -6.21 3.23 -0.07
N TRP A 76 -6.04 1.94 -0.37
CA TRP A 76 -4.93 1.45 -1.18
C TRP A 76 -4.88 2.13 -2.55
N PHE A 77 -6.04 2.32 -3.20
CA PHE A 77 -6.12 3.02 -4.47
C PHE A 77 -5.65 4.48 -4.38
N HIS A 78 -5.96 5.19 -3.28
CA HIS A 78 -5.45 6.54 -3.05
C HIS A 78 -3.93 6.56 -2.74
N PHE A 79 -3.42 5.54 -2.06
CA PHE A 79 -2.00 5.42 -1.71
C PHE A 79 -1.09 5.07 -2.89
N LYS A 80 -1.62 4.81 -4.09
CA LYS A 80 -0.82 4.69 -5.32
C LYS A 80 0.10 5.89 -5.59
N ASN A 81 -0.30 7.08 -5.11
CA ASN A 81 0.55 8.28 -5.22
C ASN A 81 1.84 8.15 -4.41
N ILE A 82 1.81 7.43 -3.29
CA ILE A 82 2.97 7.14 -2.44
C ILE A 82 3.92 6.19 -3.16
N GLU A 83 3.40 5.19 -3.88
CA GLU A 83 4.22 4.29 -4.70
C GLU A 83 5.00 5.06 -5.77
N ARG A 84 4.35 6.04 -6.43
CA ARG A 84 5.00 6.90 -7.43
C ARG A 84 6.08 7.79 -6.82
N PHE A 85 5.95 8.17 -5.55
CA PHE A 85 6.92 9.00 -4.86
C PHE A 85 8.16 8.20 -4.41
N TYR A 86 7.96 7.03 -3.81
CA TYR A 86 9.08 6.19 -3.33
C TYR A 86 9.71 5.30 -4.42
N GLY A 87 8.98 5.02 -5.48
CA GLY A 87 9.28 3.94 -6.41
C GLY A 87 8.82 2.57 -5.87
N SER A 88 8.41 1.68 -6.79
CA SER A 88 7.74 0.41 -6.46
C SER A 88 8.53 -0.49 -5.51
N ARG A 89 9.85 -0.66 -5.72
CA ARG A 89 10.68 -1.54 -4.87
C ARG A 89 10.80 -1.03 -3.43
N ARG A 90 11.01 0.27 -3.25
CA ARG A 90 11.13 0.89 -1.92
C ARG A 90 9.77 0.91 -1.22
N TYR A 91 8.71 1.20 -1.95
CA TYR A 91 7.35 1.16 -1.44
C TYR A 91 6.98 -0.21 -0.85
N LEU A 92 7.28 -1.31 -1.57
CA LEU A 92 7.06 -2.67 -1.07
C LEU A 92 7.85 -2.90 0.23
N SER A 93 9.12 -2.49 0.28
CA SER A 93 9.95 -2.60 1.49
C SER A 93 9.35 -1.86 2.68
N VAL A 94 8.83 -0.64 2.48
CA VAL A 94 8.19 0.13 3.55
C VAL A 94 6.91 -0.54 4.04
N ILE A 95 6.11 -1.11 3.15
CA ILE A 95 4.90 -1.84 3.52
C ILE A 95 5.23 -3.08 4.33
N THR A 96 6.27 -3.84 3.97
CA THR A 96 6.66 -5.02 4.75
C THR A 96 7.19 -4.63 6.12
N ILE A 97 7.83 -3.46 6.26
CA ILE A 97 8.28 -2.93 7.56
C ILE A 97 7.04 -2.69 8.40
N PHE A 98 6.08 -1.94 7.84
CA PHE A 98 4.84 -1.65 8.52
C PHE A 98 4.09 -2.91 8.92
N ALA A 99 4.04 -3.93 8.06
CA ALA A 99 3.41 -5.20 8.38
C ALA A 99 4.09 -5.91 9.56
N VAL A 100 5.43 -5.99 9.59
CA VAL A 100 6.16 -6.67 10.66
C VAL A 100 6.05 -5.89 11.98
N TYR A 101 6.32 -4.58 11.95
CA TYR A 101 6.24 -3.75 13.15
C TYR A 101 4.82 -3.63 13.69
N ASN A 102 3.81 -3.50 12.81
CA ASN A 102 2.43 -3.45 13.24
C ASN A 102 2.00 -4.75 13.94
N ALA A 103 2.40 -5.92 13.41
CA ALA A 103 2.12 -7.20 14.03
C ALA A 103 2.71 -7.30 15.46
N VAL A 104 3.98 -6.94 15.62
CA VAL A 104 4.68 -7.02 16.90
C VAL A 104 4.17 -5.98 17.89
N VAL A 105 4.05 -4.71 17.48
CA VAL A 105 3.62 -3.62 18.37
C VAL A 105 2.16 -3.79 18.77
N CYS A 106 1.28 -4.21 17.86
CA CYS A 106 -0.12 -4.48 18.20
C CYS A 106 -0.22 -5.59 19.25
N PHE A 107 0.52 -6.68 19.08
CA PHE A 107 0.58 -7.76 20.06
C PHE A 107 1.05 -7.28 21.43
N ILE A 108 2.14 -6.52 21.50
CA ILE A 108 2.67 -5.96 22.75
C ILE A 108 1.65 -5.03 23.42
N VAL A 109 1.03 -4.13 22.65
CA VAL A 109 0.01 -3.20 23.17
C VAL A 109 -1.21 -3.94 23.70
N MET A 110 -1.65 -5.01 23.02
CA MET A 110 -2.77 -5.82 23.51
C MET A 110 -2.39 -6.57 24.80
N CYS A 111 -1.22 -7.18 24.90
CA CYS A 111 -0.77 -7.88 26.10
C CYS A 111 -0.64 -6.93 27.31
N ILE A 112 0.02 -5.79 27.12
CA ILE A 112 0.16 -4.76 28.16
C ILE A 112 -1.21 -4.18 28.50
N GLY A 113 -2.04 -3.87 27.50
CA GLY A 113 -3.38 -3.35 27.68
C GLY A 113 -4.26 -4.29 28.50
N GLN A 114 -4.22 -5.60 28.21
CA GLN A 114 -4.95 -6.60 28.99
C GLN A 114 -4.45 -6.68 30.44
N LEU A 115 -3.14 -6.69 30.66
CA LEU A 115 -2.54 -6.69 32.00
C LEU A 115 -2.94 -5.45 32.81
N VAL A 116 -2.83 -4.26 32.22
CA VAL A 116 -3.22 -2.98 32.84
C VAL A 116 -4.71 -2.98 33.14
N SER A 117 -5.54 -3.46 32.21
CA SER A 117 -6.99 -3.49 32.39
C SER A 117 -7.41 -4.40 33.54
N TYR A 118 -6.75 -5.56 33.68
CA TYR A 118 -6.97 -6.50 34.77
C TYR A 118 -6.55 -5.90 36.12
N TYR A 119 -5.36 -5.28 36.18
CA TYR A 119 -4.89 -4.60 37.38
C TYR A 119 -5.80 -3.41 37.76
N ALA A 120 -6.25 -2.63 36.78
CA ALA A 120 -7.16 -1.51 37.01
C ALA A 120 -8.51 -1.96 37.59
N VAL A 121 -9.09 -3.06 37.07
CA VAL A 121 -10.33 -3.62 37.62
C VAL A 121 -10.12 -4.14 39.04
N TYR A 122 -8.98 -4.76 39.34
CA TYR A 122 -8.63 -5.20 40.68
C TYR A 122 -8.53 -4.02 41.66
N VAL A 123 -7.81 -2.96 41.30
CA VAL A 123 -7.67 -1.74 42.12
C VAL A 123 -9.02 -1.05 42.30
N LEU A 124 -9.80 -0.90 41.23
CA LEU A 124 -11.11 -0.26 41.28
C LEU A 124 -12.08 -1.02 42.19
N LYS A 125 -12.13 -2.36 42.10
CA LYS A 125 -12.97 -3.19 43.00
C LYS A 125 -12.53 -3.09 44.45
N THR A 126 -11.21 -3.10 44.68
CA THR A 126 -10.63 -2.95 46.03
C THR A 126 -10.95 -1.59 46.64
N LEU A 127 -10.85 -0.52 45.83
CA LEU A 127 -11.09 0.86 46.26
C LEU A 127 -12.59 1.16 46.47
N LEU A 128 -13.44 0.72 45.54
CA LEU A 128 -14.82 1.21 45.42
C LEU A 128 -15.84 0.34 46.15
N LEU A 129 -15.63 -0.99 46.22
CA LEU A 129 -16.57 -1.90 46.87
C LEU A 129 -16.12 -2.41 48.24
N HIS A 130 -14.87 -2.14 48.68
CA HIS A 130 -14.26 -2.67 49.92
C HIS A 130 -14.63 -4.15 50.20
N ARG A 131 -14.81 -4.94 49.13
CA ARG A 131 -15.29 -6.31 49.18
C ARG A 131 -14.22 -7.17 48.56
N SER A 132 -13.76 -8.16 49.32
CA SER A 132 -12.86 -9.21 48.83
C SER A 132 -13.63 -10.04 47.80
N SER A 133 -13.57 -9.62 46.53
CA SER A 133 -14.18 -10.35 45.43
C SER A 133 -13.14 -11.28 44.84
N ASN A 134 -13.49 -12.56 44.67
CA ASN A 134 -12.72 -13.53 43.91
C ASN A 134 -12.29 -12.93 42.56
N ILE A 135 -11.06 -13.27 42.18
CA ILE A 135 -10.46 -12.88 40.93
C ILE A 135 -11.15 -13.65 39.81
N VAL A 136 -12.12 -13.01 39.15
CA VAL A 136 -12.73 -13.54 37.93
C VAL A 136 -12.10 -12.82 36.75
N TYR A 137 -11.48 -13.58 35.85
CA TYR A 137 -11.01 -13.07 34.57
C TYR A 137 -12.21 -12.61 33.76
N GLN A 138 -12.31 -11.29 33.57
CA GLN A 138 -13.33 -10.70 32.71
C GLN A 138 -12.64 -10.20 31.45
N SER A 139 -13.13 -10.68 30.30
CA SER A 139 -12.66 -10.25 28.99
C SER A 139 -12.99 -8.78 28.77
N LEU A 140 -11.96 -7.94 28.88
CA LEU A 140 -12.06 -6.50 28.63
C LEU A 140 -11.81 -6.15 27.16
N LEU A 141 -11.95 -4.87 26.86
CA LEU A 141 -11.82 -4.25 25.53
C LEU A 141 -10.54 -4.64 24.75
N PHE A 142 -9.47 -5.05 25.43
CA PHE A 142 -8.18 -5.39 24.82
C PHE A 142 -8.03 -6.87 24.41
N ASN A 143 -9.03 -7.72 24.66
CA ASN A 143 -8.89 -9.15 24.39
C ASN A 143 -8.87 -9.47 22.89
N GLU A 144 -9.71 -8.80 22.11
CA GLU A 144 -9.93 -9.13 20.70
C GLU A 144 -9.66 -7.91 19.82
N VAL A 145 -8.94 -8.13 18.72
CA VAL A 145 -8.69 -7.11 17.71
C VAL A 145 -9.36 -7.47 16.40
N ILE A 146 -9.69 -6.46 15.61
CA ILE A 146 -10.21 -6.70 14.27
C ILE A 146 -9.12 -7.24 13.34
N PRO A 147 -9.40 -8.32 12.59
CA PRO A 147 -8.54 -8.74 11.50
C PRO A 147 -8.62 -7.80 10.29
N GLY A 148 -7.45 -7.46 9.76
CA GLY A 148 -7.30 -6.61 8.59
C GLY A 148 -6.02 -5.78 8.63
N PRO A 149 -5.59 -5.23 7.48
CA PRO A 149 -4.40 -4.38 7.37
C PRO A 149 -4.65 -2.95 7.88
N GLN A 150 -5.51 -2.75 8.89
CA GLN A 150 -5.89 -1.43 9.41
C GLN A 150 -4.67 -0.62 9.86
N GLY A 151 -3.73 -1.27 10.56
CA GLY A 151 -2.52 -0.62 11.05
C GLY A 151 -1.55 -0.22 9.94
N ILE A 152 -1.44 -1.03 8.87
CA ILE A 152 -0.62 -0.73 7.69
C ILE A 152 -1.22 0.46 6.91
N ILE A 153 -2.54 0.46 6.73
CA ILE A 153 -3.26 1.57 6.10
C ILE A 153 -3.09 2.85 6.91
N SER A 154 -3.13 2.76 8.24
CA SER A 154 -2.96 3.89 9.15
C SER A 154 -1.54 4.48 9.13
N SER A 155 -0.51 3.65 9.04
CA SER A 155 0.86 4.15 8.88
C SER A 155 1.07 4.81 7.52
N LEU A 156 0.51 4.24 6.45
CA LEU A 156 0.51 4.83 5.11
C LEU A 156 -0.27 6.14 5.05
N TYR A 157 -1.36 6.26 5.79
CA TYR A 157 -2.14 7.50 5.90
C TYR A 157 -1.29 8.66 6.42
N ILE A 158 -0.48 8.44 7.47
CA ILE A 158 0.46 9.46 7.96
C ILE A 158 1.52 9.79 6.91
N CYS A 159 2.10 8.79 6.24
CA CYS A 159 3.08 9.01 5.17
C CYS A 159 2.47 9.83 4.03
N TYR A 160 1.22 9.54 3.64
CA TYR A 160 0.51 10.29 2.62
C TYR A 160 0.42 11.78 2.98
N GLY A 161 -0.04 12.09 4.19
CA GLY A 161 -0.22 13.46 4.64
C GLY A 161 1.09 14.26 4.79
N THR A 162 2.23 13.59 4.93
CA THR A 162 3.54 14.26 5.09
C THR A 162 4.30 14.41 3.78
N TYR A 163 4.22 13.42 2.88
CA TYR A 163 5.00 13.42 1.64
C TYR A 163 4.23 13.98 0.44
N VAL A 164 2.90 13.89 0.43
CA VAL A 164 2.08 14.38 -0.68
C VAL A 164 1.62 15.81 -0.38
N PRO A 165 2.03 16.83 -1.17
CA PRO A 165 1.57 18.19 -0.97
C PRO A 165 0.13 18.40 -1.44
N VAL A 166 -0.59 19.30 -0.76
CA VAL A 166 -1.94 19.71 -1.18
C VAL A 166 -1.86 20.50 -2.48
N SER A 167 -2.54 20.02 -3.54
CA SER A 167 -2.54 20.69 -4.85
C SER A 167 -3.73 21.63 -5.05
N TYR A 168 -4.87 21.34 -4.44
CA TYR A 168 -6.11 22.08 -4.64
C TYR A 168 -6.76 22.46 -3.31
N HIS A 169 -7.23 23.70 -3.25
CA HIS A 169 -8.06 24.24 -2.19
C HIS A 169 -9.41 24.61 -2.80
N PHE A 170 -10.49 24.08 -2.19
CA PHE A 170 -11.86 24.37 -2.56
C PHE A 170 -12.49 25.18 -1.44
N LYS A 171 -13.11 26.32 -1.77
CA LYS A 171 -13.83 27.14 -0.80
C LYS A 171 -15.32 26.97 -1.05
N ILE A 172 -16.04 26.46 -0.05
CA ILE A 172 -17.49 26.41 -0.08
C ILE A 172 -18.01 27.59 0.74
N LEU A 173 -18.67 28.52 0.07
CA LEU A 173 -19.33 29.65 0.71
C LEU A 173 -20.76 29.23 1.04
N LEU A 174 -21.07 29.04 2.32
CA LEU A 174 -22.43 28.78 2.75
C LEU A 174 -23.16 30.12 2.87
N SER A 175 -23.91 30.49 1.84
CA SER A 175 -24.86 31.59 1.89
C SER A 175 -26.21 31.10 2.40
N ASN A 176 -26.83 31.85 3.30
CA ASN A 176 -28.18 31.55 3.75
C ASN A 176 -29.19 32.07 2.70
N PRO A 177 -29.99 31.21 2.03
CA PRO A 177 -30.87 31.64 0.94
C PRO A 177 -32.02 32.56 1.40
N MET A 178 -32.26 32.67 2.71
CA MET A 178 -33.41 33.39 3.29
C MET A 178 -33.26 34.92 3.36
N ASN A 179 -32.08 35.47 3.08
CA ASN A 179 -31.79 36.92 3.23
C ASN A 179 -31.64 37.67 1.89
N SER A 180 -32.08 37.09 0.78
CA SER A 180 -31.87 37.65 -0.57
C SER A 180 -32.68 38.92 -0.89
N ASP A 181 -33.64 39.32 -0.05
CA ASP A 181 -34.61 40.38 -0.35
C ASP A 181 -34.42 41.69 0.45
N GLN A 182 -33.29 41.87 1.15
CA GLN A 182 -33.02 43.11 1.90
C GLN A 182 -31.62 43.66 1.63
N ASP A 183 -31.37 44.06 0.38
CA ASP A 183 -30.26 44.95 0.04
C ASP A 183 -30.77 46.38 -0.18
N GLN A 184 -31.00 47.12 0.91
CA GLN A 184 -30.74 48.57 0.95
C GLN A 184 -30.23 48.99 2.33
N GLU A 185 -29.01 49.52 2.32
CA GLU A 185 -28.40 50.46 3.26
C GLU A 185 -27.89 49.98 4.64
N GLN A 186 -26.56 50.05 4.73
CA GLN A 186 -25.74 50.47 5.88
C GLN A 186 -25.33 49.49 6.98
N GLN A 187 -24.01 49.58 7.25
CA GLN A 187 -23.26 49.22 8.46
C GLN A 187 -22.92 47.74 8.70
N SER A 188 -21.74 47.37 8.18
CA SER A 188 -20.65 46.73 8.94
C SER A 188 -20.99 46.18 10.32
N THR A 189 -21.65 45.03 10.35
CA THR A 189 -21.50 44.04 11.42
C THR A 189 -21.39 42.67 10.78
N SER A 190 -20.28 42.01 11.08
CA SER A 190 -19.82 40.72 10.54
C SER A 190 -20.84 39.59 10.73
N SER A 191 -21.80 39.46 9.81
CA SER A 191 -22.49 38.19 9.58
C SER A 191 -21.49 37.27 8.89
N SER A 192 -20.74 36.50 9.69
CA SER A 192 -19.76 35.52 9.22
C SER A 192 -20.44 34.56 8.25
N SER A 193 -20.36 34.84 6.94
CA SER A 193 -20.62 33.83 5.92
C SER A 193 -19.71 32.65 6.26
N LYS A 194 -20.30 31.49 6.51
CA LYS A 194 -19.56 30.34 7.05
C LYS A 194 -18.75 29.76 5.90
N GLU A 195 -17.51 30.21 5.74
CA GLU A 195 -16.60 29.67 4.74
C GLU A 195 -16.06 28.31 5.20
N LEU A 196 -16.16 27.31 4.33
CA LEU A 196 -15.61 25.97 4.57
C LEU A 196 -14.51 25.71 3.54
N ASN A 197 -13.25 25.71 3.99
CA ASN A 197 -12.08 25.45 3.16
C ASN A 197 -11.80 23.94 3.13
N LEU A 198 -12.10 23.28 2.01
CA LEU A 198 -11.76 21.87 1.74
C LEU A 198 -10.46 21.77 0.94
N THR A 199 -9.77 20.65 1.10
CA THR A 199 -8.54 20.33 0.36
C THR A 199 -8.73 19.06 -0.46
N ASN A 200 -7.85 18.81 -1.43
CA ASN A 200 -7.83 17.53 -2.17
C ASN A 200 -7.59 16.29 -1.27
N HIS A 201 -7.10 16.46 -0.05
CA HIS A 201 -6.87 15.36 0.90
C HIS A 201 -8.14 14.96 1.67
N PHE A 202 -9.18 15.80 1.62
CA PHE A 202 -10.47 15.56 2.27
C PHE A 202 -11.07 14.15 2.06
N PRO A 203 -11.17 13.59 0.83
CA PRO A 203 -11.73 12.26 0.65
C PRO A 203 -10.96 11.18 1.41
N ILE A 204 -9.63 11.26 1.46
CA ILE A 204 -8.79 10.28 2.17
C ILE A 204 -9.02 10.38 3.67
N HIS A 205 -9.14 11.59 4.21
CA HIS A 205 -9.48 11.79 5.62
C HIS A 205 -10.85 11.19 5.96
N ILE A 206 -11.87 11.40 5.13
CA ILE A 206 -13.21 10.80 5.36
C ILE A 206 -13.13 9.28 5.35
N ILE A 207 -12.58 8.68 4.29
CA ILE A 207 -12.53 7.22 4.14
C ILE A 207 -11.74 6.59 5.30
N TYR A 208 -10.63 7.22 5.70
CA TYR A 208 -9.85 6.78 6.85
C TYR A 208 -10.63 6.89 8.17
N THR A 209 -11.33 8.00 8.42
CA THR A 209 -12.17 8.15 9.63
C THR A 209 -13.31 7.13 9.67
N LEU A 210 -13.88 6.80 8.50
CA LEU A 210 -14.90 5.77 8.36
C LEU A 210 -14.33 4.39 8.68
N LEU A 211 -13.14 4.06 8.15
CA LEU A 211 -12.44 2.81 8.47
C LEU A 211 -12.12 2.69 9.97
N LEU A 212 -11.74 3.79 10.61
CA LEU A 212 -11.44 3.85 12.03
C LEU A 212 -12.70 3.58 12.87
N LEU A 213 -13.86 4.11 12.46
CA LEU A 213 -15.12 4.00 13.22
C LEU A 213 -15.92 2.73 12.90
N ASN A 214 -15.68 2.08 11.76
CA ASN A 214 -16.54 1.01 11.24
C ASN A 214 -16.73 -0.18 12.22
N ASN A 215 -15.73 -0.49 13.05
CA ASN A 215 -15.79 -1.59 14.02
C ASN A 215 -15.71 -1.12 15.48
N GLY A 216 -16.02 0.16 15.69
CA GLY A 216 -16.01 0.78 17.01
C GLY A 216 -14.65 0.67 17.69
N THR A 217 -14.63 0.15 18.91
CA THR A 217 -13.42 0.13 19.75
C THR A 217 -12.38 -0.89 19.30
N ARG A 218 -12.78 -1.95 18.59
CA ARG A 218 -11.88 -3.04 18.16
C ARG A 218 -10.93 -2.64 17.04
N SER A 219 -11.32 -1.68 16.19
CA SER A 219 -10.44 -1.10 15.15
C SER A 219 -9.54 0.02 15.66
N LEU A 220 -9.84 0.63 16.82
CA LEU A 220 -9.04 1.73 17.35
C LEU A 220 -7.61 1.30 17.69
N ILE A 221 -7.42 0.13 18.30
CA ILE A 221 -6.10 -0.36 18.73
C ILE A 221 -5.12 -0.47 17.54
N PRO A 222 -5.40 -1.25 16.47
CA PRO A 222 -4.46 -1.40 15.36
C PRO A 222 -4.30 -0.08 14.60
N CYS A 223 -5.33 0.76 14.57
CA CYS A 223 -5.29 2.04 13.88
C CYS A 223 -4.38 3.04 14.62
N LEU A 224 -4.49 3.17 15.94
CA LEU A 224 -3.62 4.01 16.77
C LEU A 224 -2.17 3.54 16.75
N VAL A 225 -1.95 2.22 16.83
CA VAL A 225 -0.61 1.63 16.65
C VAL A 225 -0.04 1.99 15.29
N GLY A 226 -0.83 1.87 14.22
CA GLY A 226 -0.43 2.27 12.87
C GLY A 226 -0.12 3.77 12.74
N LEU A 227 -0.89 4.65 13.39
CA LEU A 227 -0.63 6.10 13.39
C LEU A 227 0.71 6.42 14.05
N LEU A 228 0.97 5.81 15.21
CA LEU A 228 2.24 5.94 15.92
C LEU A 228 3.38 5.45 15.03
N LEU A 229 3.22 4.29 14.42
CA LEU A 229 4.23 3.71 13.53
C LEU A 229 4.53 4.59 12.32
N GLY A 230 3.50 5.15 11.69
CA GLY A 230 3.65 6.11 10.59
C GLY A 230 4.38 7.37 11.02
N LYS A 231 4.06 7.94 12.19
CA LYS A 231 4.79 9.08 12.75
C LYS A 231 6.26 8.75 13.00
N LEU A 232 6.53 7.57 13.57
CA LEU A 232 7.87 7.09 13.85
C LEU A 232 8.69 6.88 12.56
N HIS A 233 8.05 6.45 11.48
CA HIS A 233 8.65 6.35 10.16
C HIS A 233 9.03 7.73 9.58
N VAL A 234 8.11 8.69 9.65
CA VAL A 234 8.34 10.05 9.14
C VAL A 234 9.49 10.74 9.87
N TYR A 235 9.61 10.52 11.18
CA TYR A 235 10.75 11.02 11.96
C TYR A 235 12.02 10.15 11.86
N GLU A 236 12.01 9.10 11.04
CA GLU A 236 13.13 8.19 10.84
C GLU A 236 13.62 7.47 12.10
N LEU A 237 12.78 7.36 13.14
CA LEU A 237 13.10 6.65 14.39
C LEU A 237 12.97 5.14 14.27
N LEU A 238 12.40 4.62 13.18
CA LEU A 238 12.21 3.18 13.00
C LEU A 238 13.54 2.47 12.68
N PRO A 239 13.99 1.54 13.54
CA PRO A 239 15.20 0.79 13.28
C PRO A 239 15.05 -0.05 12.00
N GLY A 240 16.06 0.00 11.13
CA GLY A 240 16.09 -0.77 9.89
C GLY A 240 15.29 -0.20 8.71
N SER A 241 14.55 0.91 8.90
CA SER A 241 13.69 1.43 7.82
C SER A 241 14.43 1.95 6.59
N LYS A 242 15.67 2.46 6.75
CA LYS A 242 16.48 3.00 5.64
C LYS A 242 17.22 1.90 4.87
N ASN A 243 17.73 0.92 5.61
CA ASN A 243 18.64 -0.10 5.09
C ASN A 243 17.92 -1.33 4.57
N TRP A 244 16.72 -1.62 5.06
CA TRP A 244 16.03 -2.83 4.61
C TRP A 244 15.46 -2.64 3.20
N MET A 245 15.92 -3.49 2.30
CA MET A 245 15.41 -3.63 0.95
C MET A 245 15.01 -5.08 0.75
N ILE A 246 13.83 -5.27 0.14
CA ILE A 246 13.37 -6.59 -0.24
C ILE A 246 14.27 -7.17 -1.32
N ASN A 247 14.48 -8.49 -1.21
CA ASN A 247 15.19 -9.27 -2.21
C ASN A 247 14.50 -9.14 -3.58
N ILE A 248 15.29 -8.94 -4.63
CA ILE A 248 14.78 -8.75 -6.01
C ILE A 248 13.87 -9.91 -6.46
N TYR A 249 14.14 -11.14 -6.03
CA TYR A 249 13.30 -12.28 -6.36
C TYR A 249 11.89 -12.20 -5.75
N VAL A 250 11.80 -11.76 -4.49
CA VAL A 250 10.51 -11.57 -3.81
C VAL A 250 9.72 -10.44 -4.47
N PHE A 251 10.41 -9.35 -4.84
CA PHE A 251 9.80 -8.25 -5.57
C PHE A 251 9.25 -8.71 -6.94
N ARG A 252 10.04 -9.45 -7.73
CA ARG A 252 9.63 -9.94 -9.05
C ARG A 252 8.47 -10.92 -8.95
N PHE A 253 8.48 -11.83 -7.98
CA PHE A 253 7.37 -12.75 -7.71
C PHE A 253 6.08 -12.00 -7.35
N PHE A 254 6.19 -10.92 -6.60
CA PHE A 254 5.04 -10.13 -6.15
C PHE A 254 4.41 -9.28 -7.26
N VAL A 255 5.24 -8.74 -8.15
CA VAL A 255 4.77 -7.90 -9.27
C VAL A 255 4.23 -8.76 -10.41
N ASP A 256 5.02 -9.72 -10.91
CA ASP A 256 4.67 -10.55 -12.06
C ASP A 256 4.89 -12.05 -11.73
N PRO A 257 3.93 -12.72 -11.07
CA PRO A 257 4.10 -14.13 -10.68
C PRO A 257 4.24 -15.06 -11.88
N THR A 258 3.57 -14.76 -12.99
CA THR A 258 3.58 -15.57 -14.22
C THR A 258 4.93 -15.52 -14.92
N LYS A 259 5.51 -14.33 -15.09
CA LYS A 259 6.82 -14.15 -15.72
C LYS A 259 7.96 -14.68 -14.85
N PHE A 260 7.82 -14.60 -13.53
CA PHE A 260 8.81 -15.18 -12.63
C PHE A 260 8.92 -16.70 -12.80
N VAL A 261 7.79 -17.41 -12.86
CA VAL A 261 7.76 -18.87 -13.01
C VAL A 261 8.37 -19.29 -14.35
N THR A 262 8.03 -18.63 -15.46
CA THR A 262 8.56 -18.99 -16.78
C THR A 262 10.06 -18.75 -16.90
N THR A 263 10.58 -17.60 -16.43
CA THR A 263 12.03 -17.31 -16.47
C THR A 263 12.83 -18.18 -15.51
N THR A 264 12.28 -18.52 -14.34
CA THR A 264 12.97 -19.38 -13.38
C THR A 264 13.03 -20.82 -13.88
N ILE A 265 11.95 -21.33 -14.49
CA ILE A 265 11.93 -22.68 -15.07
C ILE A 265 12.87 -22.77 -16.29
N SER A 266 12.88 -21.77 -17.17
CA SER A 266 13.77 -21.77 -18.35
C SER A 266 15.25 -21.71 -17.95
N SER A 267 15.60 -20.88 -16.97
CA SER A 267 16.98 -20.78 -16.46
C SER A 267 17.42 -22.04 -15.70
N ILE A 268 16.53 -22.72 -14.97
CA ILE A 268 16.81 -24.04 -14.37
C ILE A 268 17.03 -25.10 -15.46
N GLY A 269 16.21 -25.10 -16.51
CA GLY A 269 16.29 -26.06 -17.62
C GLY A 269 17.59 -25.91 -18.42
N LEU A 270 18.06 -24.69 -18.62
CA LEU A 270 19.35 -24.39 -19.25
C LEU A 270 20.54 -24.80 -18.37
N ARG A 271 20.46 -24.61 -17.04
CA ARG A 271 21.51 -25.04 -16.10
C ARG A 271 21.63 -26.56 -15.99
N LEU A 272 20.54 -27.30 -16.15
CA LEU A 272 20.55 -28.77 -16.18
C LEU A 272 21.02 -29.35 -17.54
N ARG A 273 20.91 -28.59 -18.63
CA ARG A 273 21.42 -28.97 -19.96
C ARG A 273 22.83 -28.49 -20.27
N SER A 274 23.32 -27.49 -19.55
CA SER A 274 24.70 -27.00 -19.67
C SER A 274 25.64 -27.96 -18.94
N GLY A 275 25.99 -29.06 -19.63
CA GLY A 275 27.09 -29.92 -19.23
C GLY A 275 28.41 -29.13 -19.22
N TYR A 276 29.27 -29.44 -18.25
CA TYR A 276 30.60 -28.86 -18.07
C TYR A 276 31.37 -28.76 -19.40
N GLN A 277 31.54 -27.53 -19.90
CA GLN A 277 32.44 -27.26 -21.02
C GLN A 277 33.83 -27.08 -20.42
N SER A 278 34.74 -28.01 -20.70
CA SER A 278 36.09 -27.95 -20.14
C SER A 278 36.88 -26.79 -20.75
N LEU A 279 37.37 -25.90 -19.91
CA LEU A 279 38.36 -24.89 -20.25
C LEU A 279 39.72 -25.59 -20.41
N ASN A 280 39.97 -26.15 -21.59
CA ASN A 280 41.31 -26.63 -21.95
C ASN A 280 42.21 -25.43 -22.29
N SER A 281 43.01 -25.03 -21.32
CA SER A 281 44.20 -24.21 -21.53
C SER A 281 45.38 -25.11 -21.89
N SER A 282 45.94 -24.97 -23.10
CA SER A 282 47.38 -25.04 -23.35
C SER A 282 47.71 -24.55 -24.77
N ARG A 283 48.86 -23.89 -24.84
CA ARG A 283 49.34 -22.91 -25.80
C ARG A 283 50.54 -23.51 -26.54
N ASP A 284 50.57 -23.35 -27.87
CA ASP A 284 51.74 -23.31 -28.79
C ASP A 284 51.26 -23.71 -30.20
N GLN A 285 51.56 -23.08 -31.35
CA GLN A 285 52.56 -22.09 -31.78
C GLN A 285 52.08 -21.44 -33.12
N GLY A 286 52.42 -20.16 -33.35
CA GLY A 286 52.88 -19.65 -34.66
C GLY A 286 51.89 -19.17 -35.75
N GLN A 287 51.57 -17.85 -35.73
CA GLN A 287 51.46 -16.84 -36.84
C GLN A 287 50.82 -17.15 -38.23
N PRO A 288 50.39 -16.14 -39.04
CA PRO A 288 50.11 -14.73 -38.77
C PRO A 288 48.65 -14.32 -39.11
N ILE A 289 48.37 -13.06 -38.80
CA ILE A 289 47.09 -12.38 -38.78
C ILE A 289 46.61 -12.04 -40.20
N GLN A 290 45.42 -12.51 -40.58
CA GLN A 290 44.59 -11.89 -41.61
C GLN A 290 43.31 -11.42 -40.91
N GLN A 291 43.30 -10.14 -40.53
CA GLN A 291 42.16 -9.47 -39.91
C GLN A 291 41.06 -9.31 -40.95
N ALA A 292 40.14 -10.27 -41.00
CA ALA A 292 38.78 -10.03 -41.47
C ALA A 292 38.03 -9.30 -40.35
N GLU A 293 37.42 -8.18 -40.72
CA GLU A 293 36.56 -7.30 -39.94
C GLU A 293 35.69 -8.04 -38.91
N PHE A 294 35.97 -7.78 -37.64
CA PHE A 294 35.17 -8.24 -36.50
C PHE A 294 34.07 -7.19 -36.26
N LEU A 295 32.85 -7.49 -36.69
CA LEU A 295 31.66 -6.85 -36.13
C LEU A 295 31.65 -7.18 -34.62
N PRO A 296 31.60 -6.19 -33.72
CA PRO A 296 31.49 -6.50 -32.30
C PRO A 296 30.10 -7.10 -32.05
N ALA A 297 30.08 -8.38 -31.68
CA ALA A 297 28.92 -8.99 -31.05
C ALA A 297 28.57 -8.16 -29.82
N GLU A 298 27.36 -7.59 -29.84
CA GLU A 298 26.77 -6.83 -28.76
C GLU A 298 26.86 -7.64 -27.46
N VAL A 299 27.72 -7.16 -26.56
CA VAL A 299 27.56 -7.39 -25.14
C VAL A 299 26.31 -6.59 -24.76
N GLU A 300 25.14 -7.23 -24.77
CA GLU A 300 23.95 -6.65 -24.16
C GLU A 300 24.24 -6.47 -22.67
N GLY A 301 24.64 -5.25 -22.32
CA GLY A 301 24.53 -4.75 -20.96
C GLY A 301 23.06 -4.56 -20.64
N GLU A 302 22.47 -5.52 -19.94
CA GLU A 302 21.13 -5.40 -19.33
C GLU A 302 21.12 -4.50 -18.07
N ASP A 303 22.00 -3.49 -18.01
CA ASP A 303 22.03 -2.47 -16.96
C ASP A 303 21.52 -1.10 -17.47
N VAL A 304 20.55 -1.11 -18.40
CA VAL A 304 19.78 0.08 -18.76
C VAL A 304 18.36 -0.08 -18.25
N GLU A 305 18.13 0.45 -17.04
CA GLU A 305 16.84 0.95 -16.54
C GLU A 305 15.59 0.42 -17.27
N GLU A 306 15.09 -0.73 -16.82
CA GLU A 306 13.72 -1.19 -17.06
C GLU A 306 12.74 -0.32 -16.23
N ILE A 307 12.69 0.97 -16.55
CA ILE A 307 11.59 1.85 -16.16
C ILE A 307 10.40 1.41 -17.01
N VAL A 308 9.57 0.56 -16.41
CA VAL A 308 8.16 0.32 -16.76
C VAL A 308 7.92 0.23 -18.29
N GLU A 309 8.20 -0.95 -18.84
CA GLU A 309 7.91 -1.30 -20.24
C GLU A 309 6.43 -1.14 -20.64
N ASP A 310 5.52 -1.09 -19.66
CA ASP A 310 4.09 -0.85 -19.87
C ASP A 310 3.81 0.58 -20.42
N GLY A 311 4.71 1.54 -20.18
CA GLY A 311 4.65 2.88 -20.78
C GLY A 311 5.26 2.96 -22.18
N ARG A 312 6.28 2.13 -22.48
CA ARG A 312 6.94 2.12 -23.81
C ARG A 312 6.14 1.35 -24.84
N GLN A 313 5.48 0.26 -24.48
CA GLN A 313 4.59 -0.48 -25.39
C GLN A 313 3.38 0.37 -25.82
N GLN A 314 2.85 1.22 -24.94
CA GLN A 314 1.86 2.23 -25.32
C GLN A 314 2.46 3.32 -26.21
N ALA A 315 3.69 3.79 -25.96
CA ALA A 315 4.33 4.80 -26.81
C ALA A 315 4.63 4.28 -28.24
N THR A 316 4.93 2.99 -28.40
CA THR A 316 5.08 2.36 -29.73
C THR A 316 3.73 2.02 -30.37
N GLN A 317 2.66 1.74 -29.60
CA GLN A 317 1.31 1.57 -30.14
C GLN A 317 0.65 2.90 -30.57
N ILE A 318 0.92 4.02 -29.88
CA ILE A 318 0.37 5.35 -30.23
C ILE A 318 0.91 5.85 -31.58
N ARG A 319 2.01 5.29 -32.10
CA ARG A 319 2.58 5.66 -33.40
C ARG A 319 1.81 5.09 -34.60
N ALA A 320 0.89 4.14 -34.41
CA ALA A 320 0.10 3.55 -35.50
C ALA A 320 -1.27 4.20 -35.71
N GLU A 321 -1.72 5.11 -34.83
CA GLU A 321 -3.07 5.68 -34.86
C GLU A 321 -3.03 7.20 -34.97
N THR A 322 -2.35 7.74 -35.98
CA THR A 322 -2.75 9.06 -36.47
C THR A 322 -4.14 8.90 -37.10
N PRO A 323 -5.17 9.62 -36.64
CA PRO A 323 -6.49 9.53 -37.26
C PRO A 323 -6.35 9.87 -38.74
N VAL A 324 -6.98 9.06 -39.60
CA VAL A 324 -7.03 9.29 -41.05
C VAL A 324 -7.48 10.73 -41.27
N ARG A 325 -6.59 11.55 -41.85
CA ARG A 325 -6.90 12.94 -42.16
C ARG A 325 -8.10 12.98 -43.10
N PRO A 326 -9.06 13.91 -42.93
CA PRO A 326 -10.21 14.01 -43.82
C PRO A 326 -9.72 14.23 -45.25
N LEU A 327 -10.27 13.47 -46.20
CA LEU A 327 -9.90 13.45 -47.63
C LEU A 327 -9.75 14.85 -48.24
N GLY A 328 -10.57 15.82 -47.81
CA GLY A 328 -10.47 17.21 -48.28
C GLY A 328 -9.13 17.90 -47.98
N SER A 329 -8.48 17.56 -46.86
CA SER A 329 -7.14 18.10 -46.52
C SER A 329 -6.03 17.45 -47.36
N GLN A 330 -6.18 16.19 -47.76
CA GLN A 330 -5.23 15.50 -48.64
C GLN A 330 -5.32 16.02 -50.08
N PHE A 331 -6.51 16.34 -50.56
CA PHE A 331 -6.68 16.98 -51.86
C PHE A 331 -6.04 18.38 -51.91
N LEU A 332 -6.18 19.17 -50.85
CA LEU A 332 -5.58 20.52 -50.77
C LEU A 332 -4.05 20.52 -50.77
N ASP A 333 -3.42 19.55 -50.10
CA ASP A 333 -1.95 19.41 -50.11
C ASP A 333 -1.43 18.89 -51.46
N THR A 334 -2.24 18.15 -52.22
CA THR A 334 -1.86 17.64 -53.55
C THR A 334 -1.71 18.75 -54.58
N PHE A 335 -2.39 19.89 -54.40
CA PHE A 335 -2.29 21.06 -55.29
C PHE A 335 -1.30 22.13 -54.80
N ARG A 336 -0.58 21.89 -53.70
CA ARG A 336 0.33 22.86 -53.09
C ARG A 336 1.82 22.60 -53.38
N ASN A 337 2.15 21.61 -54.21
CA ASN A 337 3.50 21.39 -54.71
C ASN A 337 3.67 21.88 -56.14
#